data_AF-A0A520ISX8-F1
#
_entry.id   AF-A0A520ISX8-F1
#
_cell.length_a   1.000
_cell.length_b   1.000
_cell.length_c   1.000
_cell.angle_alpha   90.00
_cell.angle_beta   90.00
_cell.angle_gamma   90.00
#
_symmetry.space_group_name_H-M   'P 1'
#
loop_
_entity.id
_entity.type
_entity.pdbx_description
1 polymer ?
#
loop_
_entity_poly.entity_id
_entity_poly.type
_entity_poly.pdbx_seq_one_letter_code
_entity_poly.pdbx_strand_id
1 'polypeptide(L)'
;MPIGSRERAVKRFTTASVLALAVASIAPAQAQDATGLLFRASADKSLTADYAAGDPVPNFRSGVDITPDGAIGGAACWADDGYVAWKAPGNIRADRGTLAFFWRARTPVGEAPFVIFRTGFADHSSWD
;
A
#
# COMPACT_ATOMS: atom_id res chain seq x y z
N MET A 1 -42.07 -72.36 8.46
CA MET A 1 -42.38 -71.49 9.63
C MET A 1 -41.08 -71.26 10.40
N PRO A 2 -40.73 -70.02 10.78
CA PRO A 2 -40.22 -68.97 9.89
C PRO A 2 -38.68 -68.80 9.94
N ILE A 3 -38.21 -68.12 8.91
CA ILE A 3 -36.85 -67.67 8.62
C ILE A 3 -36.58 -66.37 9.39
N GLY A 4 -35.39 -66.24 9.99
CA GLY A 4 -34.94 -65.03 10.69
C GLY A 4 -33.53 -64.65 10.28
N SER A 5 -33.36 -64.25 9.01
CA SER A 5 -32.15 -63.61 8.48
C SER A 5 -31.93 -62.28 9.21
N ARG A 6 -30.83 -62.16 9.96
CA ARG A 6 -30.33 -60.84 10.39
C ARG A 6 -29.35 -60.35 9.34
N GLU A 7 -29.88 -59.68 8.33
CA GLU A 7 -29.10 -58.90 7.38
C GLU A 7 -28.30 -57.83 8.14
N ARG A 8 -26.98 -57.87 7.98
CA ARG A 8 -26.11 -56.77 8.36
C ARG A 8 -26.38 -55.62 7.40
N ALA A 9 -27.04 -54.58 7.87
CA ALA A 9 -27.26 -53.35 7.11
C ALA A 9 -25.91 -52.75 6.70
N VAL A 10 -25.67 -52.73 5.39
CA VAL A 10 -24.51 -52.13 4.74
C VAL A 10 -24.58 -50.61 4.89
N LYS A 11 -23.46 -50.03 5.33
CA LYS A 11 -23.19 -48.60 5.46
C LYS A 11 -23.61 -47.82 4.22
N ARG A 12 -24.40 -46.76 4.42
CA ARG A 12 -24.49 -45.63 3.50
C ARG A 12 -23.94 -44.41 4.22
N PHE A 13 -22.62 -44.21 4.14
CA PHE A 13 -22.02 -42.92 4.43
C PHE A 13 -22.38 -42.01 3.25
N THR A 14 -23.38 -41.15 3.44
CA THR A 14 -23.70 -40.09 2.50
C THR A 14 -22.52 -39.12 2.49
N THR A 15 -21.73 -39.16 1.44
CA THR A 15 -20.66 -38.20 1.17
C THR A 15 -21.31 -36.85 0.89
N ALA A 16 -21.51 -36.04 1.93
CA ALA A 16 -21.94 -34.66 1.78
C ALA A 16 -20.76 -33.85 1.25
N SER A 17 -20.92 -33.38 0.01
CA SER A 17 -19.93 -32.70 -0.80
C SER A 17 -19.27 -31.53 -0.07
N VAL A 18 -17.93 -31.58 0.00
CA VAL A 18 -17.06 -30.44 0.31
C VAL A 18 -17.06 -29.53 -0.92
N LEU A 19 -17.86 -28.46 -0.91
CA LEU A 19 -17.72 -27.36 -1.86
C LEU A 19 -18.24 -26.05 -1.24
N ALA A 20 -17.48 -25.47 -0.33
CA ALA A 20 -17.79 -24.15 0.22
C ALA A 20 -16.53 -23.38 0.61
N LEU A 21 -15.56 -23.24 -0.30
CA LEU A 21 -14.43 -22.33 -0.13
C LEU A 21 -14.02 -21.76 -1.50
N ALA A 22 -14.52 -20.57 -1.86
CA ALA A 22 -13.83 -19.59 -2.73
C ALA A 22 -14.74 -18.39 -3.12
N VAL A 23 -15.41 -17.72 -2.15
CA VAL A 23 -16.08 -16.42 -2.45
C VAL A 23 -15.53 -15.27 -1.60
N ALA A 24 -14.52 -15.50 -0.77
CA ALA A 24 -13.97 -14.50 0.13
C ALA A 24 -12.69 -13.84 -0.41
N SER A 25 -12.74 -13.23 -1.61
CA SER A 25 -11.70 -12.27 -2.04
C SER A 25 -12.00 -11.57 -3.37
N ILE A 26 -13.27 -11.29 -3.69
CA ILE A 26 -13.55 -10.22 -4.67
C ILE A 26 -13.66 -8.93 -3.86
N ALA A 27 -12.51 -8.33 -3.52
CA ALA A 27 -12.52 -6.96 -3.05
C ALA A 27 -13.21 -6.11 -4.14
N PRO A 28 -14.16 -5.22 -3.80
CA PRO A 28 -14.70 -4.32 -4.79
C PRO A 28 -13.53 -3.55 -5.40
N ALA A 29 -13.40 -3.60 -6.72
CA ALA A 29 -12.53 -2.69 -7.44
C ALA A 29 -13.03 -1.29 -7.10
N GLN A 30 -12.33 -0.59 -6.21
CA GLN A 30 -12.63 0.80 -5.92
C GLN A 30 -12.58 1.53 -7.25
N ALA A 31 -13.70 2.16 -7.64
CA ALA A 31 -13.75 3.00 -8.81
C ALA A 31 -12.58 3.98 -8.70
N GLN A 32 -11.61 3.86 -9.62
CA GLN A 32 -10.54 4.84 -9.71
C GLN A 32 -11.23 6.18 -9.93
N ASP A 33 -10.94 7.14 -9.05
CA ASP A 33 -11.36 8.51 -9.23
C ASP A 33 -11.05 8.91 -10.68
N ALA A 34 -11.98 9.56 -11.37
CA ALA A 34 -11.89 9.79 -12.83
C ALA A 34 -10.63 10.60 -13.22
N THR A 35 -9.98 11.19 -12.23
CA THR A 35 -8.68 11.88 -12.29
C THR A 35 -7.49 10.94 -12.51
N GLY A 36 -7.59 9.65 -12.17
CA GLY A 36 -6.48 8.69 -12.20
C GLY A 36 -5.45 8.88 -11.08
N LEU A 37 -5.74 9.70 -10.08
CA LEU A 37 -4.88 9.91 -8.91
C LEU A 37 -4.82 8.63 -8.07
N LEU A 38 -3.62 8.21 -7.68
CA LEU A 38 -3.41 7.03 -6.83
C LEU A 38 -2.89 7.39 -5.44
N PHE A 39 -2.25 8.55 -5.31
CA PHE A 39 -1.60 8.96 -4.08
C PHE A 39 -1.44 10.48 -4.04
N ARG A 40 -1.70 11.08 -2.89
CA ARG A 40 -1.43 12.49 -2.59
C ARG A 40 -1.06 12.66 -1.13
N ALA A 41 0.07 13.30 -0.87
CA ALA A 41 0.46 13.74 0.46
C ALA A 41 0.78 15.24 0.43
N SER A 42 -0.06 16.05 1.07
CA SER A 42 0.17 17.48 1.26
C SER A 42 1.24 17.76 2.31
N ALA A 43 1.31 16.90 3.34
CA ALA A 43 2.01 17.18 4.58
C ALA A 43 1.59 18.49 5.27
N ASP A 44 0.32 18.89 5.11
CA ASP A 44 -0.22 20.09 5.76
C ASP A 44 -0.34 19.91 7.29
N LYS A 45 -0.76 18.72 7.72
CA LYS A 45 -1.02 18.40 9.14
C LYS A 45 -0.43 17.07 9.60
N SER A 46 -0.20 16.14 8.69
CA SER A 46 0.36 14.82 9.01
C SER A 46 1.12 14.24 7.81
N LEU A 47 1.98 13.25 8.07
CA LEU A 47 2.63 12.46 7.01
C LEU A 47 1.75 11.30 6.52
N THR A 48 0.55 11.12 7.08
CA THR A 48 -0.45 10.24 6.46
C THR A 48 -0.93 10.91 5.17
N ALA A 49 -0.94 10.17 4.07
CA ALA A 49 -1.38 10.69 2.79
C ALA A 49 -2.83 11.19 2.87
N ASP A 50 -3.13 12.35 2.26
CA ASP A 50 -4.49 12.89 2.19
C ASP A 50 -5.40 11.95 1.38
N TYR A 51 -4.79 11.27 0.40
CA TYR A 51 -5.44 10.28 -0.43
C TYR A 51 -4.44 9.17 -0.79
N ALA A 52 -4.90 7.92 -0.73
CA ALA A 52 -4.17 6.74 -1.16
C ALA A 52 -5.16 5.71 -1.69
N ALA A 53 -4.89 5.15 -2.87
CA ALA A 53 -5.56 3.95 -3.34
C ALA A 53 -4.98 2.67 -2.70
N GLY A 54 -3.76 2.74 -2.16
CA GLY A 54 -3.15 1.73 -1.29
C GLY A 54 -3.18 2.14 0.19
N ASP A 55 -2.09 1.85 0.91
CA ASP A 55 -1.92 2.21 2.32
C ASP A 55 -1.50 3.70 2.46
N PRO A 56 -2.29 4.57 3.11
CA PRO A 56 -1.94 5.99 3.26
C PRO A 56 -0.90 6.25 4.34
N VAL A 57 -0.62 5.28 5.21
CA VAL A 57 0.26 5.46 6.36
C VAL A 57 1.71 5.14 5.97
N PRO A 58 2.69 6.00 6.30
CA PRO A 58 4.09 5.68 6.08
C PRO A 58 4.49 4.40 6.81
N ASN A 59 5.19 3.49 6.12
CA ASN A 59 5.76 2.29 6.74
C ASN A 59 7.17 2.52 7.30
N PHE A 60 7.86 3.56 6.85
CA PHE A 60 9.16 3.99 7.36
C PHE A 60 9.21 5.51 7.43
N ARG A 61 9.68 6.07 8.55
CA ARG A 61 9.97 7.50 8.68
C ARG A 61 11.03 7.77 9.73
N SER A 62 11.89 8.74 9.48
CA SER A 62 12.87 9.27 10.44
C SER A 62 13.25 10.69 10.04
N GLY A 63 13.48 11.58 11.01
CA GLY A 63 13.99 12.93 10.73
C GLY A 63 13.13 13.76 9.77
N VAL A 64 11.80 13.62 9.82
CA VAL A 64 10.88 14.43 9.02
C VAL A 64 9.87 15.11 9.92
N ASP A 65 9.87 16.44 9.87
CA ASP A 65 8.91 17.29 10.57
C ASP A 65 7.91 17.92 9.60
N ILE A 66 6.80 18.39 10.15
CA ILE A 66 5.83 19.21 9.40
C ILE A 66 6.06 20.66 9.74
N THR A 67 6.14 21.49 8.71
CA THR A 67 6.34 22.94 8.79
C THR A 67 5.19 23.69 8.13
N PRO A 68 4.77 24.86 8.62
CA PRO A 68 3.67 25.63 8.02
C PRO A 68 4.08 26.45 6.78
N ASP A 69 5.35 26.46 6.40
CA ASP A 69 5.91 27.33 5.35
C ASP A 69 6.03 26.64 3.97
N GLY A 70 5.09 25.74 3.67
CA GLY A 70 5.02 25.06 2.38
C GLY A 70 4.65 25.99 1.22
N ALA A 71 4.81 25.49 0.00
CA ALA A 71 4.36 26.23 -1.20
C ALA A 71 2.84 26.44 -1.20
N ILE A 72 2.09 25.49 -0.63
CA ILE A 72 0.63 25.55 -0.44
C ILE A 72 0.32 24.92 0.93
N GLY A 73 0.05 25.75 1.95
CA GLY A 73 -0.16 25.27 3.31
C GLY A 73 1.13 24.75 3.94
N GLY A 74 1.05 23.67 4.72
CA GLY A 74 2.23 23.02 5.29
C GLY A 74 3.07 22.22 4.29
N ALA A 75 4.21 21.71 4.76
CA ALA A 75 5.09 20.83 4.02
C ALA A 75 5.85 19.88 4.95
N ALA A 76 6.35 18.78 4.39
CA ALA A 76 7.32 17.94 5.06
C ALA A 76 8.73 18.55 4.93
N CYS A 77 9.51 18.45 6.01
CA CYS A 77 10.80 19.07 6.18
C CYS A 77 11.79 18.02 6.69
N TRP A 78 12.75 17.62 5.86
CA TRP A 78 13.66 16.49 6.12
C TRP A 78 14.98 16.92 6.73
N ALA A 79 15.41 16.38 7.86
CA ALA A 79 16.82 16.41 8.26
C ALA A 79 17.71 15.81 7.14
N ASP A 80 19.02 16.02 7.20
CA ASP A 80 19.94 15.60 6.14
C ASP A 80 19.93 14.08 5.91
N ASP A 81 19.63 13.30 6.95
CA ASP A 81 19.46 11.84 6.93
C ASP A 81 17.98 11.40 6.99
N GLY A 82 17.06 12.35 6.85
CA GLY A 82 15.63 12.11 6.99
C GLY A 82 15.07 11.27 5.84
N TYR A 83 14.00 10.54 6.11
CA TYR A 83 13.21 9.86 5.08
C TYR A 83 11.77 9.67 5.53
N VAL A 84 10.88 9.52 4.54
CA VAL A 84 9.53 8.99 4.71
C VAL A 84 9.21 8.13 3.50
N ALA A 85 8.63 6.97 3.73
CA ALA A 85 8.24 6.05 2.68
C ALA A 85 6.86 5.47 2.96
N TRP A 86 6.11 5.28 1.88
CA TRP A 86 4.83 4.60 1.87
C TRP A 86 4.97 3.31 1.08
N LYS A 87 4.09 2.35 1.35
CA LYS A 87 4.02 1.12 0.55
C LYS A 87 3.59 1.46 -0.88
N ALA A 88 4.35 0.97 -1.85
CA ALA A 88 4.08 1.17 -3.28
C ALA A 88 2.79 0.49 -3.79
N PRO A 89 2.41 -0.73 -3.35
CA PRO A 89 1.19 -1.39 -3.83
C PRO A 89 -0.05 -0.51 -3.71
N GLY A 90 -0.73 -0.28 -4.84
CA GLY A 90 -1.91 0.59 -4.94
C GLY A 90 -1.62 2.08 -5.06
N ASN A 91 -0.52 2.57 -4.48
CA ASN A 91 -0.17 4.00 -4.47
C ASN A 91 0.59 4.47 -5.72
N ILE A 92 1.20 3.56 -6.48
CA ILE A 92 1.90 3.86 -7.72
C ILE A 92 1.75 2.69 -8.70
N ARG A 93 1.77 2.98 -10.01
CA ARG A 93 1.90 1.94 -11.05
C ARG A 93 3.35 1.81 -11.47
N ALA A 94 3.82 0.57 -11.66
CA ALA A 94 5.20 0.30 -12.05
C ALA A 94 5.49 0.58 -13.54
N ASP A 95 4.46 0.58 -14.38
CA ASP A 95 4.56 0.68 -15.84
C ASP A 95 4.50 2.13 -16.37
N ARG A 96 3.61 2.96 -15.81
CA ARG A 96 3.39 4.34 -16.27
C ARG A 96 2.65 5.20 -15.24
N GLY A 97 2.94 6.49 -15.25
CA GLY A 97 2.21 7.48 -14.46
C GLY A 97 2.81 8.87 -14.56
N THR A 98 2.22 9.80 -13.82
CA THR A 98 2.72 11.16 -13.65
C THR A 98 3.00 11.39 -12.17
N LEU A 99 4.17 11.97 -11.88
CA LEU A 99 4.53 12.46 -10.56
C LEU A 99 4.64 13.98 -10.60
N ALA A 100 4.05 14.66 -9.62
CA ALA A 100 4.15 16.09 -9.44
C ALA A 100 4.37 16.39 -7.96
N PHE A 101 5.31 17.28 -7.65
CA PHE A 101 5.58 17.73 -6.29
C PHE A 101 6.18 19.14 -6.32
N PHE A 102 6.01 19.85 -5.21
CA PHE A 102 6.77 21.06 -4.92
C PHE A 102 8.00 20.67 -4.11
N TRP A 103 9.14 21.29 -4.40
CA TRP A 103 10.37 21.08 -3.65
C TRP A 103 11.14 22.40 -3.54
N ARG A 104 11.78 22.60 -2.38
CA ARG A 104 12.65 23.75 -2.11
C ARG A 104 13.84 23.28 -1.27
N ALA A 105 15.04 23.68 -1.65
CA ALA A 105 16.22 23.46 -0.83
C ALA A 105 16.16 24.32 0.45
N ARG A 106 16.61 23.77 1.59
CA ARG A 106 16.76 24.56 2.83
C ARG A 106 18.12 25.24 2.95
N THR A 107 19.12 24.64 2.32
CA THR A 107 20.48 25.14 2.20
C THR A 107 20.82 25.26 0.71
N PRO A 108 21.83 26.06 0.33
CA PRO A 108 22.27 26.13 -1.06
C PRO A 108 22.65 24.74 -1.59
N VAL A 109 22.13 24.40 -2.78
CA VAL A 109 22.44 23.14 -3.46
C VAL A 109 23.86 23.22 -4.02
N GLY A 110 24.68 22.23 -3.69
CA GLY A 110 26.03 22.06 -4.23
C GLY A 110 26.06 21.19 -5.49
N GLU A 111 27.25 20.70 -5.84
CA GLU A 111 27.45 19.84 -7.02
C GLU A 111 27.11 18.36 -6.76
N ALA A 112 27.12 17.92 -5.50
CA ALA A 112 26.88 16.53 -5.15
C ALA A 112 25.42 16.13 -5.48
N PRO A 113 25.18 15.04 -6.24
CA PRO A 113 23.85 14.59 -6.58
C PRO A 113 23.12 14.02 -5.36
N PHE A 114 21.80 14.19 -5.33
CA PHE A 114 20.93 13.66 -4.27
C PHE A 114 19.58 13.20 -4.83
N VAL A 115 18.87 12.38 -4.06
CA VAL A 115 17.59 11.78 -4.44
C VAL A 115 16.46 12.62 -3.86
N ILE A 116 15.57 13.13 -4.72
CA ILE A 116 14.35 13.84 -4.29
C ILE A 116 13.15 12.88 -4.22
N PHE A 117 13.14 11.86 -5.08
CA PHE A 117 12.13 10.82 -5.10
C PHE A 117 12.76 9.49 -5.50
N ARG A 118 12.37 8.43 -4.79
CA ARG A 118 12.71 7.04 -5.14
C ARG A 118 11.47 6.17 -5.03
N THR A 119 11.35 5.24 -5.97
CA THR A 119 10.47 4.08 -5.88
C THR A 119 11.32 2.85 -6.04
N GLY A 120 11.00 1.78 -5.33
CA GLY A 120 11.81 0.57 -5.35
C GLY A 120 10.99 -0.63 -4.90
N PHE A 121 11.36 -1.79 -5.42
CA PHE A 121 10.87 -3.07 -4.92
C PHE A 121 11.85 -3.57 -3.85
N ALA A 122 11.34 -3.99 -2.69
CA ALA A 122 12.19 -4.52 -1.64
C ALA A 122 12.43 -6.02 -1.88
N ASP A 123 13.28 -6.38 -2.84
CA ASP A 123 13.83 -7.73 -3.00
C ASP A 123 15.17 -7.88 -2.29
N HIS A 124 15.24 -7.41 -1.03
CA HIS A 124 16.21 -7.83 0.00
C HIS A 124 17.72 -7.89 -0.33
N SER A 125 18.21 -7.40 -1.47
CA SER A 125 19.65 -7.25 -1.73
C SER A 125 20.06 -5.80 -1.47
N SER A 126 20.33 -5.53 -0.18
CA SER A 126 20.92 -4.31 0.38
C SER A 126 20.19 -2.98 0.16
N TRP A 127 19.82 -2.35 1.28
CA TRP A 127 19.67 -0.90 1.41
C TRP A 127 21.03 -0.26 1.71
N ASP A 128 22.03 -0.62 0.91
CA ASP A 128 23.35 0.05 0.87
C ASP A 128 23.32 1.07 -0.27
#